data_AF-A0A4Y2KMK2-F1
#
_entry.id   AF-A0A4Y2KMK2-F1
#
_cell.length_a   1.000
_cell.length_b   1.000
_cell.length_c   1.000
_cell.angle_alpha   90.00
_cell.angle_beta   90.00
_cell.angle_gamma   90.00
#
_symmetry.space_group_name_H-M   'P 1'
#
loop_
_entity.id
_entity.type
_entity.pdbx_description
1 polymer ?
#
loop_
_entity_poly.entity_id
_entity_poly.type
_entity_poly.pdbx_seq_one_letter_code
_entity_poly.pdbx_strand_id
1 'polypeptide(L)'
;MRAVIRSSWARRCNCTEIYRQLHEVYGENAMSRQAVAKWCNMFENGRTDIDDAESEGRPSAATSSEVAARVNGSILANRRMAVDEIANKLEVT
;
A
#
# COMPACT_ATOMS: atom_id res chain seq x y z
N MET A 1 -4.82 1.15 15.21
CA MET A 1 -4.37 -0.07 15.94
C MET A 1 -2.84 -0.22 16.00
N ARG A 2 -2.07 0.22 15.00
CA ARG A 2 -0.59 0.15 14.99
C ARG A 2 0.10 0.87 16.15
N ALA A 3 -0.39 2.06 16.52
CA ALA A 3 0.08 2.77 17.71
C ALA A 3 -0.09 1.94 19.00
N VAL A 4 -1.20 1.20 19.12
CA VAL A 4 -1.45 0.30 20.26
C VAL A 4 -0.43 -0.84 20.24
N ILE A 5 -0.22 -1.50 19.09
CA ILE A 5 0.81 -2.54 18.92
C ILE A 5 2.19 -2.00 19.30
N ARG A 6 2.58 -0.82 18.81
CA ARG A 6 3.86 -0.18 19.11
C ARG A 6 4.04 0.10 20.59
N SER A 7 2.98 0.59 21.25
CA SER A 7 3.00 0.90 22.68
C SER A 7 3.06 -0.36 23.56
N SER A 8 2.38 -1.43 23.17
CA SER A 8 2.40 -2.70 23.90
C SER A 8 3.70 -3.46 23.66
N TRP A 9 4.25 -3.41 22.43
CA TRP A 9 5.60 -3.91 22.14
C TRP A 9 6.68 -3.16 22.93
N ALA A 10 6.57 -1.83 23.06
CA ALA A 10 7.48 -1.04 23.89
C ALA A 10 7.41 -1.42 25.38
N ARG A 11 6.24 -1.88 25.84
CA ARG A 11 6.02 -2.48 27.16
C ARG A 11 6.50 -3.93 27.27
N ARG A 12 7.20 -4.45 26.26
CA ARG A 12 7.74 -5.81 26.17
C ARG A 12 6.66 -6.91 26.17
N CYS A 13 5.43 -6.59 25.79
CA CYS A 13 4.40 -7.60 25.55
C CYS A 13 4.78 -8.45 24.32
N ASN A 14 4.50 -9.75 24.38
CA ASN A 14 4.68 -10.62 23.22
C ASN A 14 3.52 -10.46 22.22
N CYS A 15 3.70 -10.89 20.97
CA CYS A 15 2.68 -10.70 19.93
C CYS A 15 1.35 -11.39 20.22
N THR A 16 1.35 -12.48 21.00
CA THR A 16 0.11 -13.17 21.40
C THR A 16 -0.67 -12.34 22.42
N GLU A 17 0.00 -11.71 23.38
CA GLU A 17 -0.61 -10.77 24.32
C GLU A 17 -1.16 -9.54 23.60
N ILE A 18 -0.39 -8.99 22.67
CA ILE A 18 -0.83 -7.82 21.88
C ILE A 18 -2.08 -8.17 21.06
N TYR A 19 -2.12 -9.36 20.46
CA TYR A 19 -3.30 -9.84 19.73
C TYR A 19 -4.52 -9.98 20.66
N ARG A 20 -4.34 -10.55 21.86
CA ARG A 20 -5.43 -10.68 22.84
C ARG A 20 -5.97 -9.31 23.27
N GLN A 21 -5.09 -8.37 23.61
CA GLN A 21 -5.47 -7.00 23.98
C GLN A 21 -6.24 -6.29 22.85
N LEU A 22 -5.78 -6.44 21.60
CA LEU A 22 -6.49 -5.89 20.46
C LEU A 22 -7.87 -6.49 20.29
N HIS A 23 -8.01 -7.80 20.42
CA HIS A 23 -9.29 -8.48 20.25
C HIS A 23 -10.26 -8.23 21.41
N GLU A 24 -9.75 -7.98 22.62
CA GLU A 24 -10.55 -7.59 23.78
C GLU A 24 -11.15 -6.19 23.62
N VAL A 25 -10.37 -5.23 23.09
CA VAL A 25 -10.81 -3.83 22.94
C VAL A 25 -11.61 -3.61 21.65
N TYR A 26 -11.20 -4.22 20.54
CA TYR A 26 -11.74 -3.95 19.20
C TYR A 26 -12.61 -5.08 18.64
N GLY A 27 -12.65 -6.26 19.29
CA GLY A 27 -13.46 -7.39 18.85
C GLY A 27 -13.18 -7.80 17.40
N GLU A 28 -14.24 -7.95 16.61
CA GLU A 28 -14.18 -8.33 15.20
C GLU A 28 -13.47 -7.29 14.31
N ASN A 29 -13.41 -6.03 14.74
CA ASN A 29 -12.69 -4.98 14.01
C ASN A 29 -11.17 -5.05 14.25
N ALA A 30 -10.70 -5.91 15.16
CA ALA A 30 -9.29 -6.06 15.48
C ALA A 30 -8.48 -6.56 14.28
N MET A 31 -7.20 -6.17 14.24
CA MET A 31 -6.27 -6.70 13.25
C MET A 31 -6.10 -8.21 13.39
N SER A 32 -5.96 -8.90 12.26
CA SER A 32 -5.70 -10.34 12.24
C SER A 32 -4.38 -10.69 12.95
N ARG A 33 -4.29 -11.91 13.45
CA ARG A 33 -3.08 -12.41 14.14
C ARG A 33 -1.82 -12.30 13.28
N GLN A 34 -1.92 -12.57 11.97
CA GLN A 34 -0.82 -12.40 11.01
C GLN A 34 -0.38 -10.95 10.88
N ALA A 35 -1.33 -10.01 10.81
CA ALA A 35 -1.01 -8.60 10.70
C ALA A 35 -0.32 -8.08 11.96
N VAL A 36 -0.77 -8.50 13.16
CA VAL A 36 -0.10 -8.19 14.43
C VAL A 36 1.34 -8.74 14.45
N ALA A 37 1.54 -9.99 14.02
CA ALA A 37 2.87 -10.60 13.95
C ALA A 37 3.81 -9.86 12.98
N LYS A 38 3.29 -9.43 11.82
CA LYS A 38 4.04 -8.62 10.85
C LYS A 38 4.55 -7.31 11.49
N TRP A 39 3.69 -6.61 12.22
CA TRP A 39 4.06 -5.37 12.91
C TRP A 39 5.06 -5.59 14.03
N CYS A 40 4.88 -6.64 14.85
CA CYS A 40 5.87 -7.02 15.85
C CYS A 40 7.27 -7.21 15.24
N ASN A 41 7.35 -7.96 14.14
CA ASN A 41 8.61 -8.25 13.46
C ASN A 41 9.24 -6.97 12.88
N MET A 42 8.43 -6.06 12.33
CA MET A 42 8.94 -4.76 11.89
C MET A 42 9.55 -3.94 13.03
N PHE A 43 8.91 -3.93 14.20
CA PHE A 43 9.42 -3.22 15.38
C PHE A 43 10.68 -3.88 15.96
N GLU A 44 10.75 -5.22 15.95
CA GLU A 44 11.96 -5.96 16.31
C GLU A 44 13.14 -5.64 15.38
N ASN A 45 12.88 -5.46 14.08
CA ASN A 45 13.85 -5.00 13.09
C ASN A 45 14.16 -3.49 13.16
N GLY A 46 13.73 -2.78 14.21
CA GLY A 46 14.09 -1.39 14.45
C GLY A 46 13.23 -0.34 13.73
N ARG A 47 12.13 -0.73 13.08
CA ARG A 47 11.19 0.24 12.49
C ARG A 47 10.52 1.06 13.60
N THR A 48 10.57 2.38 13.52
CA THR A 48 9.91 3.28 14.50
C THR A 48 8.62 3.89 13.99
N ASP A 49 8.46 3.93 12.68
CA ASP A 49 7.29 4.47 12.00
C ASP A 49 6.07 3.53 12.14
N ILE A 50 4.90 4.13 12.34
CA ILE A 50 3.60 3.48 12.45
C ILE A 50 2.77 3.61 11.18
N ASP A 51 3.19 4.44 10.23
CA ASP A 51 2.55 4.57 8.95
C ASP A 51 2.83 3.34 8.09
N ASP A 52 1.86 2.97 7.26
CA ASP A 52 2.17 2.02 6.19
C ASP A 52 3.23 2.69 5.33
N ALA A 53 4.29 1.94 4.99
CA ALA A 53 5.21 2.46 3.97
C ALA A 53 4.34 2.78 2.76
N GLU A 54 4.58 3.92 2.10
CA GLU A 54 3.92 4.21 0.82
C GLU A 54 4.03 2.93 0.01
N SER A 55 2.86 2.34 -0.26
CA SER A 55 2.83 1.19 -1.13
C SER A 55 3.30 1.74 -2.45
N GLU A 56 4.58 1.52 -2.77
CA GLU A 56 5.04 1.43 -4.14
C GLU A 56 4.27 0.25 -4.74
N GLY A 57 2.99 0.49 -5.02
CA GLY A 57 2.25 -0.32 -5.96
C GLY A 57 3.10 -0.36 -7.22
N ARG A 58 3.05 -1.49 -7.94
CA ARG A 58 3.68 -1.60 -9.26
C ARG A 58 3.36 -0.32 -10.03
N PRO A 59 4.35 0.48 -10.47
CA PRO A 59 4.08 1.58 -11.37
C PRO A 59 3.36 0.96 -12.56
N SER A 60 2.06 1.19 -12.67
CA SER A 60 1.34 0.78 -13.86
C SER A 60 1.95 1.64 -14.95
N ALA A 61 2.66 1.02 -15.90
CA ALA A 61 3.32 1.72 -16.99
C ALA A 61 2.34 2.69 -17.69
N ALA A 62 1.03 2.36 -17.66
CA ALA A 62 -0.06 3.18 -18.16
C ALA A 62 -0.34 4.49 -17.40
N THR A 63 0.09 4.65 -16.15
CA THR A 63 -0.15 5.87 -15.33
C THR A 63 1.09 6.73 -15.15
N SER A 64 2.22 6.39 -15.78
CA SER A 64 3.38 7.28 -15.82
C SER A 64 3.01 8.60 -16.49
N SER A 65 3.47 9.72 -15.94
CA SER A 65 3.28 11.07 -16.51
C SER A 65 3.76 11.16 -17.96
N GLU A 66 4.75 10.33 -18.33
CA GLU A 66 5.25 10.22 -19.69
C GLU A 66 4.22 9.61 -20.64
N VAL A 67 3.53 8.53 -20.24
CA VAL A 67 2.48 7.92 -21.06
C VAL A 67 1.29 8.87 -21.21
N ALA A 68 0.91 9.58 -20.14
CA ALA A 68 -0.14 10.59 -20.20
C ALA A 68 0.20 11.73 -21.19
N ALA A 69 1.45 12.19 -21.21
CA ALA A 69 1.90 13.20 -22.16
C ALA A 69 1.84 12.71 -23.61
N ARG A 70 2.24 11.45 -23.85
CA ARG A 70 2.21 10.84 -25.19
C ARG A 70 0.78 10.58 -25.70
N VAL A 71 -0.15 10.20 -24.82
CA VAL A 71 -1.59 10.10 -25.13
C VAL A 71 -2.13 11.46 -25.55
N ASN A 72 -1.89 12.49 -24.73
CA ASN A 72 -2.34 13.85 -25.03
C ASN A 72 -1.76 14.37 -26.35
N GLY A 73 -0.48 14.10 -26.63
CA GLY A 73 0.15 14.43 -27.92
C GLY A 73 -0.53 13.75 -29.11
N SER A 74 -0.93 12.48 -28.97
CA SER A 74 -1.62 11.74 -30.04
C SER A 74 -3.04 12.27 -30.29
N ILE A 75 -3.78 12.62 -29.23
CA ILE A 75 -5.12 13.23 -29.34
C ILE A 75 -5.04 14.62 -29.99
N LEU A 76 -4.04 15.43 -29.61
CA LEU A 76 -3.84 16.76 -30.20
C LEU A 76 -3.45 16.69 -31.67
N ALA A 77 -2.62 15.70 -32.05
CA ALA A 77 -2.21 15.50 -33.44
C ALA A 77 -3.37 15.02 -34.33
N ASN A 78 -4.25 14.15 -33.81
CA ASN A 78 -5.44 13.71 -34.52
C ASN A 78 -6.56 13.33 -33.54
N ARG A 79 -7.52 14.25 -33.36
CA ARG A 79 -8.65 14.09 -32.44
C ARG A 79 -9.60 12.94 -32.81
N ARG A 80 -9.51 12.39 -34.04
CA ARG A 80 -10.35 11.28 -34.51
C ARG A 80 -9.74 9.89 -34.29
N MET A 81 -8.55 9.79 -33.69
CA MET A 81 -7.91 8.50 -33.40
C MET A 81 -8.71 7.67 -32.40
N ALA A 82 -8.81 6.37 -32.64
CA ALA A 82 -9.45 5.43 -31.74
C ALA A 82 -8.53 5.12 -30.54
N VAL A 83 -9.15 4.77 -29.39
CA VAL A 83 -8.41 4.43 -28.16
C VAL A 83 -7.47 3.24 -28.39
N ASP A 84 -7.89 2.22 -29.16
CA ASP A 84 -7.06 1.06 -29.51
C ASP A 84 -5.84 1.45 -30.35
N GLU A 85 -5.98 2.45 -31.22
CA GLU A 85 -4.87 2.95 -32.04
C GLU A 85 -3.84 3.68 -31.18
N ILE A 86 -4.30 4.44 -30.18
CA ILE A 86 -3.43 5.11 -29.21
C ILE A 86 -2.73 4.09 -28.31
N ALA A 87 -3.45 3.08 -27.82
CA ALA A 87 -2.88 2.01 -27.00
C ALA A 87 -1.79 1.23 -27.76
N ASN A 88 -2.06 0.84 -29.01
CA ASN A 88 -1.09 0.18 -29.88
C ASN A 88 0.13 1.06 -30.17
N LYS A 89 -0.08 2.36 -30.44
CA LYS A 89 1.02 3.31 -30.71
C LYS A 89 1.94 3.52 -29.52
N LEU A 90 1.40 3.40 -28.31
CA LEU A 90 2.14 3.63 -27.08
C LEU A 90 2.65 2.32 -26.44
N GLU A 91 2.34 1.17 -27.04
CA GLU A 91 2.64 -0.17 -26.50
C GLU A 91 2.14 -0.34 -25.05
N VAL A 92 1.04 0.35 -24.73
CA VAL A 92 0.40 0.30 -23.42
C VAL A 92 -0.80 -0.62 -23.55
N THR A 93 -0.61 -1.87 -23.14
CA THR A 93 -1.65 -2.90 -23.16
C THR A 93 -2.38 -3.00 -21.81
#